data_AF-A0A191V5X6-F1
#
_entry.id   AF-A0A191V5X6-F1
#
_cell.length_a   1.000
_cell.length_b   1.000
_cell.length_c   1.000
_cell.angle_alpha   90.00
_cell.angle_beta   90.00
_cell.angle_gamma   90.00
#
_symmetry.space_group_name_H-M   'P 1'
#
loop_
_entity.id
_entity.type
_entity.pdbx_description
1 polymer ?
#
loop_
_entity_poly.entity_id
_entity_poly.type
_entity_poly.pdbx_seq_one_letter_code
_entity_poly.pdbx_strand_id
1 'polypeptide(L)'
;MSGGDGARSVRAGRRTLEVHRPGKVLFPATDGTPEYTKGDLVDYHRAVAPFVLPHLRGRPLMLERHPDGVGGPRFMQKNTPEHYPEWIRRVEVGKEGGTVRHTVCDDSATLVYLADQAALTLHPWLSRAGAVDLPDRMVFDLDPSGDDFEAVREAARLVGELLDELRLPSALMTTGSRGLHVVVPLTARQDFDEVREFARDAADVLAAAHPDRLTTAARKKDRGDRLYLDIQRNAYAQTAVAPFTVRALPGAPVATPVSWDALDDPALHARRWTIATAVEQARTRPWADVMSRARALGPARRRLNALRG
;
A
#
# COMPACT_ATOMS: atom_id res chain seq x y z
N MET A 1 11.51 28.85 18.03
CA MET A 1 12.24 28.18 19.13
C MET A 1 12.86 26.91 18.55
N SER A 2 14.17 26.77 18.68
CA SER A 2 15.00 25.76 18.00
C SER A 2 14.75 24.34 18.55
N GLY A 3 13.97 23.54 17.83
CA GLY A 3 13.69 22.15 18.18
C GLY A 3 14.83 21.22 17.81
N GLY A 4 15.72 20.95 18.77
CA GLY A 4 16.58 19.76 18.85
C GLY A 4 17.43 19.42 17.61
N ASP A 5 18.56 20.12 17.46
CA ASP A 5 19.59 19.82 16.43
C ASP A 5 20.45 18.58 16.73
N GLY A 6 20.18 17.86 17.83
CA GLY A 6 20.89 16.65 18.21
C GLY A 6 20.37 15.40 17.49
N ALA A 7 21.26 14.43 17.24
CA ALA A 7 20.83 13.08 16.90
C ALA A 7 20.14 12.42 18.11
N ARG A 8 19.14 11.57 17.87
CA ARG A 8 18.44 10.78 18.89
C ARG A 8 18.71 9.30 18.67
N SER A 9 19.30 8.63 19.66
CA SER A 9 19.46 7.18 19.62
C SER A 9 18.11 6.47 19.79
N VAL A 10 17.82 5.52 18.90
CA VAL A 10 16.55 4.79 18.85
C VAL A 10 16.82 3.29 18.71
N ARG A 11 16.36 2.49 19.66
CA ARG A 11 16.42 1.02 19.57
C ARG A 11 15.29 0.46 18.70
N ALA A 12 15.65 -0.31 17.68
CA ALA A 12 14.73 -1.00 16.79
C ALA A 12 15.20 -2.45 16.54
N GLY A 13 14.48 -3.41 17.10
CA GLY A 13 14.90 -4.82 17.11
C GLY A 13 16.26 -5.00 17.81
N ARG A 14 17.24 -5.51 17.06
CA ARG A 14 18.60 -5.78 17.55
C ARG A 14 19.58 -4.61 17.38
N ARG A 15 19.14 -3.49 16.80
CA ARG A 15 20.01 -2.34 16.46
C ARG A 15 19.59 -1.10 17.23
N THR A 16 20.57 -0.23 17.48
CA THR A 16 20.36 1.16 17.89
C THR A 16 20.75 2.05 16.72
N LEU A 17 19.87 2.96 16.31
CA LEU A 17 20.08 3.88 15.19
C LEU A 17 20.15 5.32 15.71
N GLU A 18 20.99 6.14 15.10
CA GLU A 18 20.96 7.59 15.30
C GLU A 18 19.95 8.22 14.34
N VAL A 19 18.92 8.85 14.88
CA VAL A 19 17.92 9.61 14.11
C VAL A 19 18.35 11.06 14.07
N HIS A 20 18.57 11.59 12.86
CA HIS A 20 19.13 12.91 12.67
C HIS A 20 18.03 13.97 12.51
N ARG A 21 18.18 15.12 13.18
CA ARG A 21 17.18 16.21 13.16
C ARG A 21 15.77 15.69 13.49
N PRO A 22 15.57 15.02 14.63
CA PRO A 22 14.27 14.45 14.99
C PRO A 22 13.19 15.53 15.13
N GLY A 23 13.55 16.75 15.54
CA GLY A 23 12.63 17.90 15.63
C GLY A 23 12.24 18.50 14.27
N LYS A 24 12.75 17.99 13.15
CA LYS A 24 12.39 18.50 11.82
C LYS A 24 10.92 18.22 11.53
N VAL A 25 10.16 19.28 11.27
CA VAL A 25 8.76 19.20 10.84
C VAL A 25 8.67 18.53 9.48
N LEU A 26 7.89 17.46 9.39
CA LEU A 26 7.58 16.79 8.12
C LEU A 26 6.14 17.04 7.69
N PHE A 27 5.23 17.22 8.64
CA PHE A 27 3.83 17.55 8.41
C PHE A 27 3.48 18.78 9.26
N PRO A 28 3.25 19.95 8.64
CA PRO A 28 2.75 21.12 9.36
C PRO A 28 1.38 20.84 10.00
N ALA A 29 1.05 21.59 11.05
CA ALA A 29 -0.27 21.55 11.66
C ALA A 29 -1.37 21.90 10.64
N THR A 30 -2.55 21.32 10.83
CA THR A 30 -3.79 21.67 10.12
C THR A 30 -4.86 22.01 11.14
N ASP A 31 -6.03 22.49 10.69
CA ASP A 31 -7.15 22.80 11.58
C ASP A 31 -7.61 21.60 12.43
N GLY A 32 -7.33 20.36 12.00
CA GLY A 32 -7.76 19.13 12.66
C GLY A 32 -6.64 18.20 13.15
N THR A 33 -5.36 18.54 12.92
CA THR A 33 -4.23 17.69 13.31
C THR A 33 -3.03 18.52 13.77
N PRO A 34 -2.30 18.09 14.80
CA PRO A 34 -1.08 18.79 15.21
C PRO A 34 0.01 18.67 14.14
N GLU A 35 1.07 19.45 14.34
CA GLU A 35 2.32 19.26 13.61
C GLU A 35 2.94 17.89 13.94
N TYR A 36 3.52 17.23 12.93
CA TYR A 36 4.30 16.01 13.12
C TYR A 36 5.72 16.16 12.59
N THR A 37 6.66 15.76 13.44
CA THR A 37 8.10 15.80 13.19
C THR A 37 8.61 14.46 12.65
N LYS A 38 9.87 14.43 12.24
CA LYS A 38 10.58 13.20 11.92
C LYS A 38 10.62 12.24 13.11
N GLY A 39 10.78 12.77 14.33
CA GLY A 39 10.75 11.99 15.56
C GLY A 39 9.42 11.24 15.71
N ASP A 40 8.30 11.92 15.46
CA ASP A 40 6.97 11.31 15.51
C ASP A 40 6.78 10.23 14.45
N LEU A 41 7.27 10.47 13.23
CA LEU A 41 7.27 9.48 12.16
C LEU A 41 8.06 8.22 12.54
N VAL A 42 9.24 8.40 13.17
CA VAL A 42 10.06 7.29 13.65
C VAL A 42 9.33 6.52 14.75
N ASP A 43 8.78 7.21 15.75
CA ASP A 43 8.09 6.55 16.86
C ASP A 43 6.82 5.81 16.40
N TYR A 44 6.07 6.38 15.45
CA TYR A 44 4.98 5.68 14.76
C TYR A 44 5.46 4.37 14.10
N HIS A 45 6.52 4.44 13.30
CA HIS A 45 7.05 3.28 12.59
C HIS A 45 7.55 2.19 13.55
N ARG A 46 8.12 2.57 14.71
CA ARG A 46 8.49 1.61 15.77
C ARG A 46 7.26 0.92 16.35
N ALA A 47 6.22 1.69 16.67
CA ALA A 47 5.00 1.17 17.28
C ALA A 47 4.23 0.24 16.33
N VAL A 48 4.17 0.59 15.03
CA VAL A 48 3.44 -0.20 14.03
C VAL A 48 4.26 -1.34 13.42
N ALA A 49 5.57 -1.40 13.67
CA ALA A 49 6.49 -2.39 13.10
C ALA A 49 5.97 -3.85 13.14
N PRO A 50 5.39 -4.36 14.26
CA PRO A 50 4.89 -5.73 14.31
C PRO A 50 3.78 -6.02 13.29
N PHE A 51 3.02 -5.01 12.89
CA PHE A 51 1.89 -5.11 11.98
C PHE A 51 2.27 -4.83 10.52
N VAL A 52 3.15 -3.86 10.27
CA VAL A 52 3.57 -3.50 8.90
C VAL A 52 4.62 -4.45 8.31
N LEU A 53 5.55 -4.97 9.12
CA LEU A 53 6.66 -5.80 8.61
C LEU A 53 6.22 -7.09 7.89
N PRO A 54 5.18 -7.83 8.35
CA PRO A 54 4.63 -8.94 7.57
C PRO A 54 4.24 -8.57 6.14
N HIS A 55 3.87 -7.31 5.91
CA HIS A 55 3.47 -6.82 4.60
C HIS A 55 4.64 -6.31 3.73
N LEU A 56 5.79 -5.98 4.32
CA LEU A 56 6.99 -5.47 3.63
C LEU A 56 8.06 -6.53 3.38
N ARG A 57 8.19 -7.51 4.28
CA ARG A 57 9.28 -8.50 4.26
C ARG A 57 9.45 -9.18 2.91
N GLY A 58 10.68 -9.20 2.43
CA GLY A 58 11.10 -9.81 1.19
C GLY A 58 10.66 -9.05 -0.06
N ARG A 59 10.01 -7.88 0.05
CA ARG A 59 9.52 -7.14 -1.12
C ARG A 59 10.51 -6.03 -1.50
N PRO A 60 10.91 -5.94 -2.78
CA PRO A 60 11.54 -4.73 -3.29
C PRO A 60 10.64 -3.51 -3.03
N LEU A 61 11.23 -2.40 -2.59
CA LEU A 61 10.50 -1.16 -2.33
C LEU A 61 10.80 -0.10 -3.39
N MET A 62 9.79 0.68 -3.70
CA MET A 62 9.94 2.07 -4.15
C MET A 62 9.57 2.98 -2.97
N LEU A 63 10.36 4.03 -2.74
CA LEU A 63 10.18 4.93 -1.61
C LEU A 63 9.77 6.32 -2.12
N GLU A 64 8.72 6.89 -1.56
CA GLU A 64 8.41 8.30 -1.72
C GLU A 64 9.07 9.07 -0.58
N ARG A 65 10.07 9.90 -0.91
CA ARG A 65 10.85 10.65 0.08
C ARG A 65 10.53 12.14 0.01
N HIS A 66 10.40 12.75 1.19
CA HIS A 66 10.15 14.17 1.40
C HIS A 66 11.16 14.72 2.42
N PRO A 67 12.42 14.94 2.02
CA PRO A 67 13.49 15.34 2.94
C PRO A 67 13.16 16.59 3.75
N ASP A 68 12.40 17.51 3.17
CA ASP A 68 12.00 18.80 3.74
C ASP A 68 10.51 18.86 4.13
N GLY A 69 9.89 17.68 4.32
CA GLY A 69 8.47 17.56 4.66
C GLY A 69 7.55 17.73 3.44
N VAL A 70 6.24 17.59 3.68
CA VAL A 70 5.21 17.53 2.62
C VAL A 70 5.03 18.83 1.82
N GLY A 71 5.54 19.96 2.33
CA GLY A 71 5.57 21.23 1.60
C GLY A 71 6.81 21.40 0.71
N GLY A 72 7.79 20.51 0.81
CA GLY A 72 9.07 20.56 0.11
C GLY A 72 9.12 19.70 -1.16
N PRO A 73 10.31 19.53 -1.76
CA PRO A 73 10.49 18.66 -2.91
C PRO A 73 10.27 17.20 -2.54
N ARG A 74 9.61 16.47 -3.45
CA ARG A 74 9.44 15.01 -3.39
C ARG A 74 10.31 14.31 -4.41
N PHE A 75 10.74 13.09 -4.11
CA PHE A 75 11.30 12.21 -5.14
C PHE A 75 10.98 10.74 -4.89
N MET A 76 10.89 9.98 -5.97
CA MET A 76 10.66 8.54 -5.96
C MET A 76 11.98 7.81 -6.06
N GLN A 77 12.37 7.09 -5.02
CA GLN A 77 13.61 6.33 -4.96
C GLN A 77 13.34 4.85 -5.24
N LYS A 78 13.83 4.37 -6.39
CA LYS A 78 13.90 2.93 -6.71
C LYS A 78 15.28 2.36 -6.42
N ASN A 79 16.33 3.05 -6.85
CA ASN A 79 17.71 2.64 -6.64
C ASN A 79 18.17 3.02 -5.22
N THR A 80 18.71 2.04 -4.49
CA THR A 80 19.20 2.21 -3.12
C THR A 80 20.49 3.00 -3.14
N PRO A 81 20.58 4.14 -2.42
CA PRO A 81 21.81 4.91 -2.34
C PRO A 81 22.95 4.09 -1.74
N GLU A 82 24.17 4.30 -2.24
CA GLU A 82 25.35 3.56 -1.78
C GLU A 82 25.63 3.75 -0.29
N HIS A 83 25.36 4.96 0.22
CA HIS A 83 25.55 5.34 1.62
C HIS A 83 24.56 4.68 2.60
N TYR A 84 23.54 3.96 2.13
CA TYR A 84 22.68 3.19 3.03
C TYR A 84 23.52 2.13 3.76
N PRO A 85 23.35 1.91 5.06
CA PRO A 85 24.13 0.90 5.79
C PRO A 85 24.10 -0.48 5.15
N GLU A 86 25.22 -1.20 5.21
CA GLU A 86 25.38 -2.53 4.58
C GLU A 86 24.39 -3.57 5.11
N TRP A 87 23.93 -3.42 6.35
CA TRP A 87 22.94 -4.32 6.95
C TRP A 87 21.54 -4.16 6.37
N ILE A 88 21.26 -3.09 5.62
CA ILE A 88 20.00 -2.93 4.88
C ILE A 88 20.05 -3.82 3.66
N ARG A 89 19.18 -4.83 3.62
CA ARG A 89 19.09 -5.75 2.50
C ARG A 89 18.73 -5.00 1.21
N ARG A 90 19.42 -5.38 0.14
CA ARG A 90 19.21 -4.87 -1.21
C ARG A 90 18.94 -6.04 -2.14
N VAL A 91 18.12 -5.83 -3.16
CA VAL A 91 17.88 -6.81 -4.23
C VAL A 91 18.07 -6.14 -5.57
N GLU A 92 18.87 -6.74 -6.43
CA GLU A 92 19.05 -6.30 -7.80
C GLU A 92 17.97 -6.92 -8.67
N VAL A 93 17.25 -6.08 -9.42
CA VAL A 93 16.10 -6.48 -10.23
C VAL A 93 16.26 -5.95 -11.64
N GLY A 94 15.90 -6.77 -12.63
CA GLY A 94 15.98 -6.41 -14.04
C GLY A 94 15.02 -5.29 -14.42
N LYS A 95 15.45 -4.44 -15.36
CA LYS A 95 14.61 -3.47 -16.07
C LYS A 95 15.05 -3.43 -17.53
N GLU A 96 14.27 -2.76 -18.36
CA GLU A 96 14.71 -2.45 -19.72
C GLU A 96 16.07 -1.73 -19.68
N GLY A 97 17.06 -2.28 -20.39
CA GLY A 97 18.41 -1.71 -20.50
C GLY A 97 19.27 -1.78 -19.23
N GLY A 98 18.96 -2.64 -18.24
CA GLY A 98 19.87 -2.89 -17.11
C GLY A 98 19.22 -3.41 -15.84
N THR A 99 19.78 -3.08 -14.69
CA THR A 99 19.25 -3.47 -13.37
C THR A 99 19.04 -2.26 -12.46
N VAL A 100 18.25 -2.44 -11.40
CA VAL A 100 18.05 -1.48 -10.32
C VAL A 100 18.18 -2.19 -8.98
N ARG A 101 18.89 -1.58 -8.03
CA ARG A 101 19.09 -2.15 -6.70
C ARG A 101 18.03 -1.61 -5.73
N HIS A 102 16.97 -2.36 -5.50
CA HIS A 102 15.90 -1.98 -4.59
C HIS A 102 16.22 -2.27 -3.13
N THR A 103 15.73 -1.41 -2.23
CA THR A 103 15.77 -1.66 -0.79
C THR A 103 14.71 -2.69 -0.41
N VAL A 104 15.02 -3.61 0.49
CA VAL A 104 14.07 -4.56 1.08
C VAL A 104 13.98 -4.32 2.59
N CYS A 105 12.77 -3.99 3.08
CA CYS A 105 12.54 -3.74 4.50
C CYS A 105 12.10 -5.02 5.21
N ASP A 106 13.07 -5.74 5.78
CA ASP A 106 12.84 -7.03 6.45
C ASP A 106 12.64 -6.92 7.97
N ASP A 107 13.10 -5.83 8.58
CA ASP A 107 13.14 -5.65 10.03
C ASP A 107 12.82 -4.22 10.49
N SER A 108 12.58 -4.08 11.80
CA SER A 108 12.24 -2.79 12.42
C SER A 108 13.37 -1.77 12.29
N ALA A 109 14.63 -2.20 12.24
CA ALA A 109 15.77 -1.31 12.09
C ALA A 109 15.78 -0.65 10.72
N THR A 110 15.52 -1.42 9.67
CA THR A 110 15.39 -0.90 8.30
C THR A 110 14.20 0.05 8.22
N LEU A 111 13.06 -0.31 8.81
CA LEU A 111 11.87 0.54 8.82
C LEU A 111 12.13 1.91 9.47
N VAL A 112 12.77 1.92 10.65
CA VAL A 112 13.14 3.16 11.36
C VAL A 112 14.16 3.97 10.58
N TYR A 113 15.16 3.32 9.97
CA TYR A 113 16.14 4.00 9.13
C TYR A 113 15.46 4.69 7.93
N LEU A 114 14.52 4.02 7.25
CA LEU A 114 13.78 4.61 6.14
C LEU A 114 12.96 5.84 6.58
N ALA A 115 12.35 5.80 7.78
CA ALA A 115 11.68 6.95 8.36
C ALA A 115 12.65 8.11 8.64
N ASP A 116 13.86 7.84 9.17
CA ASP A 116 14.89 8.87 9.36
C ASP A 116 15.33 9.52 8.04
N GLN A 117 15.38 8.72 6.97
CA GLN A 117 15.60 9.16 5.59
C GLN A 117 14.42 9.93 4.97
N ALA A 118 13.38 10.22 5.77
CA ALA A 118 12.15 10.89 5.36
C ALA A 118 11.41 10.16 4.22
N ALA A 119 11.50 8.83 4.17
CA ALA A 119 10.61 8.01 3.35
C ALA A 119 9.22 7.99 4.01
N LEU A 120 8.30 8.81 3.49
CA LEU A 120 6.95 8.92 4.05
C LEU A 120 6.07 7.77 3.59
N THR A 121 6.09 7.48 2.29
CA THR A 121 5.27 6.43 1.68
C THR A 121 6.15 5.27 1.18
N LEU A 122 5.86 4.06 1.65
CA LEU A 122 6.51 2.82 1.20
C LEU A 122 5.62 2.12 0.17
N HIS A 123 6.19 1.83 -0.99
CA HIS A 123 5.51 1.16 -2.10
C HIS A 123 6.17 -0.19 -2.40
N PRO A 124 5.78 -1.27 -1.71
CA PRO A 124 6.25 -2.61 -2.01
C PRO A 124 5.74 -3.12 -3.35
N TRP A 125 6.55 -3.96 -3.99
CA TRP A 125 6.14 -4.78 -5.11
C TRP A 125 5.08 -5.82 -4.68
N LEU A 126 4.28 -6.27 -5.65
CA LEU A 126 3.30 -7.34 -5.43
C LEU A 126 3.93 -8.74 -5.38
N SER A 127 5.22 -8.86 -5.73
CA SER A 127 6.04 -10.06 -5.62
C SER A 127 7.13 -9.90 -4.55
N ARG A 128 7.93 -10.97 -4.34
CA ARG A 128 9.06 -10.99 -3.41
C ARG A 128 10.37 -11.17 -4.16
N ALA A 129 11.47 -10.72 -3.56
CA ALA A 129 12.83 -10.80 -4.08
C ALA A 129 13.27 -12.21 -4.52
N GLY A 130 12.72 -13.26 -3.91
CA GLY A 130 13.04 -14.65 -4.29
C GLY A 130 12.34 -15.15 -5.55
N ALA A 131 11.30 -14.47 -6.01
CA ALA A 131 10.53 -14.79 -7.21
C ALA A 131 9.86 -13.51 -7.72
N VAL A 132 10.65 -12.61 -8.31
CA VAL A 132 10.19 -11.25 -8.64
C VAL A 132 9.14 -11.23 -9.74
N ASP A 133 9.09 -12.25 -10.59
CA ASP A 133 8.10 -12.38 -11.68
C ASP A 133 6.80 -13.06 -11.24
N LEU A 134 6.77 -13.65 -10.04
CA LEU A 134 5.64 -14.41 -9.51
C LEU A 134 4.98 -13.64 -8.35
N PRO A 135 3.98 -12.79 -8.62
CA PRO A 135 3.28 -12.06 -7.57
C PRO A 135 2.58 -12.99 -6.57
N ASP A 136 2.72 -12.68 -5.28
CA ASP A 136 1.96 -13.31 -4.19
C ASP A 136 0.76 -12.44 -3.76
N ARG A 137 0.47 -11.39 -4.53
CA ARG A 137 -0.68 -10.50 -4.35
C ARG A 137 -1.26 -10.06 -5.68
N MET A 138 -2.58 -9.91 -5.71
CA MET A 138 -3.32 -9.17 -6.72
C MET A 138 -4.06 -8.02 -6.04
N VAL A 139 -4.17 -6.88 -6.70
CA VAL A 139 -4.76 -5.65 -6.14
C VAL A 139 -5.77 -5.06 -7.12
N PHE A 140 -6.95 -4.71 -6.61
CA PHE A 140 -7.87 -3.77 -7.25
C PHE A 140 -7.72 -2.42 -6.54
N ASP A 141 -7.33 -1.40 -7.30
CA ASP A 141 -7.15 -0.02 -6.84
C ASP A 141 -8.42 0.77 -7.19
N LEU A 142 -9.18 1.16 -6.17
CA LEU A 142 -10.51 1.75 -6.32
C LEU A 142 -10.44 3.22 -5.91
N ASP A 143 -10.29 4.11 -6.90
CA ASP A 143 -10.24 5.55 -6.69
C ASP A 143 -11.50 6.21 -7.28
N PRO A 144 -12.05 7.25 -6.63
CA PRO A 144 -13.19 7.97 -7.14
C PRO A 144 -12.82 8.79 -8.39
N SER A 145 -13.77 8.98 -9.30
CA SER A 145 -13.66 9.89 -10.45
C SER A 145 -13.69 11.38 -10.02
N GLY A 146 -14.34 11.66 -8.88
CA GLY A 146 -14.44 12.95 -8.18
C GLY A 146 -14.25 12.82 -6.66
N ASP A 147 -15.11 13.46 -5.87
CA ASP A 147 -15.03 13.48 -4.40
C ASP A 147 -16.00 12.49 -3.70
N ASP A 148 -16.71 11.66 -4.46
CA ASP A 148 -17.67 10.70 -3.92
C ASP A 148 -16.99 9.41 -3.43
N PHE A 149 -16.85 9.28 -2.11
CA PHE A 149 -16.33 8.08 -1.48
C PHE A 149 -17.37 6.93 -1.42
N GLU A 150 -18.67 7.22 -1.53
CA GLU A 150 -19.70 6.18 -1.51
C GLU A 150 -19.59 5.30 -2.75
N ALA A 151 -19.38 5.88 -3.93
CA ALA A 151 -19.10 5.11 -5.15
C ALA A 151 -17.91 4.13 -4.98
N VAL A 152 -16.86 4.54 -4.25
CA VAL A 152 -15.70 3.69 -3.95
C VAL A 152 -16.08 2.56 -3.00
N ARG A 153 -16.84 2.87 -1.96
CA ARG A 153 -17.34 1.90 -0.97
C ARG A 153 -18.22 0.84 -1.63
N GLU A 154 -19.14 1.26 -2.49
CA GLU A 154 -19.99 0.39 -3.28
C GLU A 154 -19.19 -0.51 -4.24
N ALA A 155 -18.24 0.07 -4.98
CA ALA A 155 -17.37 -0.72 -5.85
C ALA A 155 -16.56 -1.75 -5.08
N ALA A 156 -16.08 -1.40 -3.88
CA ALA A 156 -15.37 -2.33 -3.02
C ALA A 156 -16.26 -3.51 -2.59
N ARG A 157 -17.53 -3.27 -2.22
CA ARG A 157 -18.50 -4.33 -1.92
C ARG A 157 -18.66 -5.30 -3.10
N LEU A 158 -18.91 -4.77 -4.30
CA LEU A 158 -19.08 -5.57 -5.51
C LEU A 158 -17.83 -6.41 -5.85
N VAL A 159 -16.64 -5.84 -5.69
CA VAL A 159 -15.38 -6.59 -5.84
C VAL A 159 -15.25 -7.69 -4.78
N GLY A 160 -15.61 -7.41 -3.53
CA GLY A 160 -15.62 -8.40 -2.44
C GLY A 160 -16.55 -9.57 -2.74
N GLU A 161 -17.80 -9.27 -3.12
CA GLU A 161 -18.83 -10.26 -3.48
C GLU A 161 -18.39 -11.17 -4.62
N LEU A 162 -17.84 -10.59 -5.71
CA LEU A 162 -17.30 -11.38 -6.81
C LEU A 162 -16.16 -12.29 -6.32
N LEU A 163 -15.22 -11.76 -5.53
CA LEU A 163 -14.09 -12.56 -5.04
C LEU A 163 -14.54 -13.72 -4.14
N ASP A 164 -15.59 -13.52 -3.34
CA ASP A 164 -16.22 -14.57 -2.54
C ASP A 164 -16.86 -15.66 -3.41
N GLU A 165 -17.56 -15.29 -4.48
CA GLU A 165 -18.10 -16.22 -5.48
C GLU A 165 -16.97 -17.03 -6.15
N LEU A 166 -15.87 -16.36 -6.48
CA LEU A 166 -14.67 -16.97 -7.05
C LEU A 166 -13.85 -17.78 -6.03
N ARG A 167 -14.25 -17.78 -4.75
CA ARG A 167 -13.57 -18.44 -3.62
C ARG A 167 -12.13 -17.96 -3.41
N LEU A 168 -11.89 -16.68 -3.68
CA LEU A 168 -10.62 -16.01 -3.44
C LEU A 168 -10.68 -15.22 -2.13
N PRO A 169 -9.78 -15.48 -1.16
CA PRO A 169 -9.70 -14.63 0.02
C PRO A 169 -9.32 -13.21 -0.39
N SER A 170 -9.89 -12.21 0.26
CA SER A 170 -9.68 -10.82 -0.07
C SER A 170 -9.62 -9.96 1.20
N ALA A 171 -8.79 -8.93 1.17
CA ALA A 171 -8.53 -8.03 2.29
C ALA A 171 -8.75 -6.59 1.85
N LEU A 172 -9.38 -5.78 2.70
CA LEU A 172 -9.74 -4.40 2.39
C LEU A 172 -8.87 -3.40 3.16
N MET A 173 -8.41 -2.34 2.51
CA MET A 173 -7.75 -1.23 3.21
C MET A 173 -8.12 0.13 2.63
N THR A 174 -8.13 1.14 3.49
CA THR A 174 -8.09 2.52 3.00
C THR A 174 -6.72 2.82 2.44
N THR A 175 -6.67 3.61 1.37
CA THR A 175 -5.39 4.01 0.78
C THR A 175 -4.67 5.07 1.62
N GLY A 176 -5.37 5.81 2.48
CA GLY A 176 -4.85 7.04 3.10
C GLY A 176 -4.84 8.23 2.13
N SER A 177 -5.40 8.10 0.92
CA SER A 177 -5.54 9.22 -0.04
C SER A 177 -6.98 9.48 -0.46
N ARG A 178 -7.56 8.69 -1.35
CA ARG A 178 -8.91 8.94 -1.90
C ARG A 178 -9.71 7.66 -2.03
N GLY A 179 -9.03 6.57 -2.35
CA GLY A 179 -9.64 5.29 -2.60
C GLY A 179 -9.50 4.23 -1.52
N LEU A 180 -9.93 3.02 -1.91
CA LEU A 180 -9.76 1.75 -1.22
C LEU A 180 -8.89 0.82 -2.07
N HIS A 181 -8.15 -0.08 -1.43
CA HIS A 181 -7.54 -1.22 -2.11
C HIS A 181 -8.23 -2.50 -1.64
N VAL A 182 -8.56 -3.37 -2.59
CA VAL A 182 -8.88 -4.77 -2.32
C VAL A 182 -7.69 -5.63 -2.72
N VAL A 183 -7.16 -6.41 -1.77
CA VAL A 183 -5.94 -7.20 -1.93
C VAL A 183 -6.25 -8.69 -1.81
N VAL A 184 -5.85 -9.46 -2.80
CA VAL A 184 -6.03 -10.92 -2.86
C VAL A 184 -4.66 -11.59 -2.70
N PRO A 185 -4.41 -12.37 -1.64
CA PRO A 185 -3.17 -13.13 -1.50
C PRO A 185 -3.15 -14.35 -2.43
N LEU A 186 -2.03 -14.53 -3.13
CA LEU A 186 -1.81 -15.59 -4.11
C LEU A 186 -0.66 -16.52 -3.72
N THR A 187 -0.66 -17.75 -4.23
CA THR A 187 0.40 -18.73 -3.95
C THR A 187 1.70 -18.52 -4.76
N ALA A 188 1.86 -17.39 -5.46
CA ALA A 188 3.00 -17.09 -6.33
C ALA A 188 3.29 -18.21 -7.35
N ARG A 189 2.24 -18.70 -8.03
CA ARG A 189 2.34 -19.73 -9.08
C ARG A 189 2.09 -19.19 -10.48
N GLN A 190 1.41 -18.05 -10.57
CA GLN A 190 1.11 -17.35 -11.80
C GLN A 190 2.07 -16.17 -11.94
N ASP A 191 2.46 -15.85 -13.17
CA ASP A 191 3.20 -14.64 -13.45
C ASP A 191 2.31 -13.39 -13.44
N PHE A 192 2.91 -12.22 -13.63
CA PHE A 192 2.17 -10.96 -13.66
C PHE A 192 1.16 -10.86 -14.79
N ASP A 193 1.42 -11.44 -15.96
CA ASP A 193 0.53 -11.33 -17.11
C ASP A 193 -0.73 -12.16 -16.88
N GLU A 194 -0.59 -13.39 -16.37
CA GLU A 194 -1.70 -14.25 -15.96
C GLU A 194 -2.55 -13.60 -14.85
N VAL A 195 -1.91 -13.00 -13.83
CA VAL A 195 -2.62 -12.32 -12.74
C VAL A 195 -3.35 -11.06 -13.26
N ARG A 196 -2.72 -10.30 -14.16
CA ARG A 196 -3.32 -9.09 -14.74
C ARG A 196 -4.51 -9.41 -15.61
N GLU A 197 -4.41 -10.46 -16.42
CA GLU A 197 -5.50 -10.94 -17.27
C GLU A 197 -6.68 -11.40 -16.40
N PHE A 198 -6.42 -12.16 -15.33
CA PHE A 198 -7.47 -12.55 -14.39
C PHE A 198 -8.16 -11.35 -13.74
N ALA A 199 -7.38 -10.36 -13.27
CA ALA A 199 -7.92 -9.15 -12.68
C ALA A 199 -8.77 -8.36 -13.68
N ARG A 200 -8.32 -8.26 -14.94
CA ARG A 200 -9.06 -7.61 -16.03
C ARG A 200 -10.38 -8.31 -16.29
N ASP A 201 -10.37 -9.62 -16.48
CA ASP A 201 -11.59 -10.38 -16.75
C ASP A 201 -12.60 -10.28 -15.60
N ALA A 202 -12.13 -10.31 -14.35
CA ALA A 202 -12.98 -10.10 -13.18
C ALA A 202 -13.59 -8.69 -13.16
N ALA A 203 -12.78 -7.67 -13.48
CA ALA A 203 -13.25 -6.30 -13.58
C ALA A 203 -14.24 -6.10 -14.73
N ASP A 204 -14.03 -6.76 -15.88
CA ASP A 204 -14.93 -6.71 -17.03
C ASP A 204 -16.28 -7.39 -16.72
N VAL A 205 -16.30 -8.49 -15.96
CA VAL A 205 -17.54 -9.11 -15.47
C VAL A 205 -18.34 -8.13 -14.60
N LEU A 206 -17.68 -7.45 -13.65
CA LEU A 206 -18.35 -6.45 -12.81
C LEU A 206 -18.83 -5.24 -13.61
N ALA A 207 -18.00 -4.74 -14.53
CA ALA A 207 -18.38 -3.61 -15.38
C ALA A 207 -19.54 -3.95 -16.32
N ALA A 208 -19.64 -5.20 -16.80
CA ALA A 208 -20.77 -5.65 -17.59
C ALA A 208 -22.05 -5.81 -16.75
N ALA A 209 -21.94 -6.24 -15.49
CA ALA A 209 -23.07 -6.36 -14.57
C ALA A 209 -23.57 -5.00 -14.04
N HIS A 210 -22.69 -3.99 -13.99
CA HIS A 210 -22.98 -2.64 -13.47
C HIS A 210 -22.48 -1.53 -14.42
N PRO A 211 -22.94 -1.48 -15.67
CA PRO A 211 -22.36 -0.64 -16.72
C PRO A 211 -22.59 0.87 -16.54
N ASP A 212 -23.54 1.23 -15.69
CA ASP A 212 -23.90 2.58 -15.25
C ASP A 212 -23.03 3.09 -14.09
N ARG A 213 -22.35 2.19 -13.36
CA ARG A 213 -21.57 2.51 -12.15
C ARG A 213 -20.08 2.23 -12.30
N LEU A 214 -19.69 1.18 -13.02
CA LEU A 214 -18.33 0.69 -13.11
C LEU A 214 -17.80 0.72 -14.54
N THR A 215 -16.48 0.84 -14.70
CA THR A 215 -15.82 0.80 -16.00
C THR A 215 -14.39 0.26 -15.93
N THR A 216 -13.96 -0.40 -17.00
CA THR A 216 -12.55 -0.79 -17.24
C THR A 216 -11.88 0.09 -18.30
N ALA A 217 -12.52 1.20 -18.70
CA ALA A 217 -12.00 2.12 -19.71
C ALA A 217 -10.73 2.84 -19.21
N ALA A 218 -9.59 2.54 -19.86
CA ALA A 218 -8.30 3.09 -19.49
C ALA A 218 -8.25 4.63 -19.62
N ARG A 219 -8.93 5.21 -20.62
CA ARG A 219 -8.93 6.66 -20.86
C ARG A 219 -9.95 7.37 -19.98
N LYS A 220 -9.51 8.39 -19.23
CA LYS A 220 -10.38 9.14 -18.30
C LYS A 220 -11.65 9.69 -18.96
N LYS A 221 -11.55 10.20 -20.19
CA LYS A 221 -12.69 10.75 -20.95
C LYS A 221 -13.77 9.72 -21.30
N ASP A 222 -13.42 8.44 -21.37
CA ASP A 222 -14.36 7.36 -21.75
C ASP A 222 -15.06 6.76 -20.52
N ARG A 223 -14.71 7.22 -19.31
CA ARG A 223 -15.27 6.73 -18.04
C ARG A 223 -16.62 7.37 -17.71
N GLY A 224 -16.83 8.63 -18.09
CA GLY A 224 -17.95 9.43 -17.59
C GLY A 224 -17.86 9.54 -16.06
N ASP A 225 -18.98 9.38 -15.37
CA ASP A 225 -19.05 9.44 -13.90
C ASP A 225 -18.75 8.09 -13.22
N ARG A 226 -18.56 7.03 -14.01
CA ARG A 226 -18.35 5.66 -13.52
C ARG A 226 -17.00 5.51 -12.82
N LEU A 227 -16.98 4.67 -11.80
CA LEU A 227 -15.76 4.30 -11.10
C LEU A 227 -14.91 3.36 -11.96
N TYR A 228 -13.64 3.70 -12.11
CA TYR A 228 -12.69 2.89 -12.86
C TYR A 228 -12.09 1.79 -11.98
N LEU A 229 -12.30 0.53 -12.37
CA LEU A 229 -11.70 -0.63 -11.71
C LEU A 229 -10.23 -0.75 -12.13
N ASP A 230 -9.33 -0.10 -11.37
CA ASP A 230 -7.91 -0.05 -11.74
C ASP A 230 -7.18 -1.34 -11.37
N ILE A 231 -6.78 -2.08 -12.41
CA ILE A 231 -5.99 -3.32 -12.32
C ILE A 231 -4.51 -3.13 -12.67
N GLN A 232 -4.06 -1.89 -12.93
CA GLN A 232 -2.72 -1.61 -13.44
C GLN A 232 -1.60 -1.89 -12.44
N ARG A 233 -1.94 -2.06 -11.15
CA ARG A 233 -0.98 -2.49 -10.12
C ARG A 233 -0.46 -3.92 -10.34
N ASN A 234 -1.21 -4.73 -11.07
CA ASN A 234 -0.90 -6.14 -11.33
C ASN A 234 0.04 -6.29 -12.53
N ALA A 235 1.21 -5.66 -12.51
CA ALA A 235 2.21 -5.83 -13.56
C ALA A 235 3.62 -5.83 -12.97
N TYR A 236 4.57 -6.37 -13.72
CA TYR A 236 5.97 -6.40 -13.32
C TYR A 236 6.46 -5.00 -12.91
N ALA A 237 7.22 -4.93 -11.82
CA ALA A 237 7.75 -3.70 -11.21
C ALA A 237 6.72 -2.66 -10.76
N GLN A 238 5.42 -2.93 -10.86
CA GLN A 238 4.39 -2.09 -10.27
C GLN A 238 4.35 -2.30 -8.75
N THR A 239 3.84 -1.29 -8.07
CA THR A 239 3.79 -1.24 -6.61
C THR A 239 2.42 -0.80 -6.15
N ALA A 240 2.04 -1.26 -4.98
CA ALA A 240 0.88 -0.75 -4.24
C ALA A 240 1.38 -0.13 -2.94
N VAL A 241 0.63 0.84 -2.40
CA VAL A 241 0.93 1.42 -1.10
C VAL A 241 0.92 0.32 -0.02
N ALA A 242 1.92 0.31 0.87
CA ALA A 242 1.98 -0.70 1.93
C ALA A 242 0.85 -0.50 2.96
N PRO A 243 0.25 -1.57 3.49
CA PRO A 243 -0.48 -1.51 4.75
C PRO A 243 0.31 -0.77 5.83
N PHE A 244 -0.34 0.15 6.52
CA PHE A 244 0.18 1.01 7.59
C PHE A 244 1.28 2.01 7.20
N THR A 245 1.56 2.23 5.91
CA THR A 245 2.45 3.34 5.53
C THR A 245 1.74 4.68 5.66
N VAL A 246 2.50 5.69 6.06
CA VAL A 246 2.05 7.09 6.04
C VAL A 246 1.94 7.54 4.58
N ARG A 247 1.02 8.46 4.30
CA ARG A 247 0.91 9.15 3.01
C ARG A 247 1.44 10.56 3.15
N ALA A 248 2.15 11.05 2.14
CA ALA A 248 2.65 12.41 2.06
C ALA A 248 1.53 13.43 1.79
N LEU A 249 0.59 13.55 2.73
CA LEU A 249 -0.56 14.46 2.69
C LEU A 249 -0.70 15.18 4.05
N PRO A 250 -1.35 16.36 4.09
CA PRO A 250 -1.61 17.06 5.33
C PRO A 250 -2.30 16.17 6.37
N GLY A 251 -1.86 16.27 7.63
CA GLY A 251 -2.37 15.47 8.74
C GLY A 251 -1.82 14.04 8.85
N ALA A 252 -0.83 13.66 8.02
CA ALA A 252 -0.16 12.36 8.03
C ALA A 252 -1.14 11.16 8.02
N PRO A 253 -2.07 11.08 7.03
CA PRO A 253 -2.98 9.96 6.93
C PRO A 253 -2.23 8.67 6.61
N VAL A 254 -2.80 7.53 7.01
CA VAL A 254 -2.18 6.22 6.91
C VAL A 254 -3.04 5.30 6.05
N ALA A 255 -2.39 4.56 5.14
CA ALA A 255 -3.02 3.50 4.38
C ALA A 255 -3.36 2.34 5.32
N THR A 256 -4.62 2.14 5.69
CA THR A 256 -4.96 1.35 6.88
C THR A 256 -5.83 0.14 6.54
N PRO A 257 -5.38 -1.09 6.82
CA PRO A 257 -6.22 -2.29 6.83
C PRO A 257 -7.50 -2.11 7.63
N VAL A 258 -8.61 -2.63 7.11
CA VAL A 258 -9.93 -2.63 7.72
C VAL A 258 -10.64 -3.98 7.48
N SER A 259 -11.62 -4.30 8.31
CA SER A 259 -12.54 -5.42 8.04
C SER A 259 -13.52 -5.04 6.93
N TRP A 260 -14.16 -6.03 6.32
CA TRP A 260 -15.21 -5.79 5.33
C TRP A 260 -16.41 -5.04 5.93
N ASP A 261 -16.80 -5.34 7.17
CA ASP A 261 -17.86 -4.64 7.92
C ASP A 261 -17.59 -3.14 8.11
N ALA A 262 -16.33 -2.69 7.97
CA ALA A 262 -16.02 -1.26 8.02
C ALA A 262 -16.68 -0.47 6.89
N LEU A 263 -17.07 -1.13 5.78
CA LEU A 263 -17.85 -0.50 4.72
C LEU A 263 -19.23 -0.05 5.21
N ASP A 264 -19.77 -0.64 6.28
CA ASP A 264 -21.08 -0.28 6.83
C ASP A 264 -21.01 0.95 7.78
N ASP A 265 -19.81 1.40 8.14
CA ASP A 265 -19.61 2.64 8.90
C ASP A 265 -19.78 3.86 7.98
N PRO A 266 -20.83 4.70 8.16
CA PRO A 266 -21.01 5.90 7.34
C PRO A 266 -19.85 6.88 7.49
N ALA A 267 -19.12 6.86 8.60
CA ALA A 267 -17.96 7.73 8.84
C ALA A 267 -16.66 7.20 8.20
N LEU A 268 -16.67 6.04 7.54
CA LEU A 268 -15.51 5.56 6.80
C LEU A 268 -15.21 6.49 5.63
N HIS A 269 -13.97 7.00 5.56
CA HIS A 269 -13.40 7.69 4.43
C HIS A 269 -11.94 7.28 4.22
N ALA A 270 -11.38 7.54 3.03
CA ALA A 270 -10.03 7.06 2.66
C ALA A 270 -8.88 7.54 3.58
N ARG A 271 -9.10 8.61 4.35
CA ARG A 271 -8.10 9.23 5.26
C ARG A 271 -8.49 9.11 6.74
N ARG A 272 -9.34 8.13 7.08
CA ARG A 272 -9.91 7.97 8.42
C ARG A 272 -8.87 7.82 9.53
N TRP A 273 -7.75 7.19 9.22
CA TRP A 273 -6.65 6.98 10.17
C TRP A 273 -5.43 7.81 9.82
N THR A 274 -4.75 8.28 10.86
CA THR A 274 -3.48 9.03 10.79
C THR A 274 -2.43 8.33 11.64
N ILE A 275 -1.20 8.83 11.67
CA ILE A 275 -0.15 8.25 12.53
C ILE A 275 -0.53 8.23 14.02
N ALA A 276 -1.45 9.11 14.46
CA ALA A 276 -1.95 9.15 15.83
C ALA A 276 -2.90 8.00 16.16
N THR A 277 -3.64 7.48 15.18
CA THR A 277 -4.74 6.50 15.42
C THR A 277 -4.52 5.14 14.76
N ALA A 278 -3.65 5.05 13.75
CA ALA A 278 -3.46 3.82 12.98
C ALA A 278 -2.86 2.66 13.80
N VAL A 279 -2.10 2.92 14.85
CA VAL A 279 -1.55 1.86 15.72
C VAL A 279 -2.65 1.15 16.50
N GLU A 280 -3.63 1.88 17.03
CA GLU A 280 -4.79 1.27 17.70
C GLU A 280 -5.60 0.43 16.73
N GLN A 281 -5.82 0.95 15.51
CA GLN A 281 -6.47 0.16 14.46
C GLN A 281 -5.66 -1.09 14.07
N ALA A 282 -4.33 -1.01 14.04
CA ALA A 282 -3.50 -2.17 13.73
C ALA A 282 -3.66 -3.31 14.76
N ARG A 283 -3.88 -2.96 16.04
CA ARG A 283 -4.09 -3.92 17.13
C ARG A 283 -5.39 -4.72 16.99
N THR A 284 -6.38 -4.22 16.25
CA THR A 284 -7.62 -4.97 15.96
C THR A 284 -7.41 -6.10 14.94
N ARG A 285 -6.24 -6.12 14.27
CA ARG A 285 -5.83 -7.15 13.29
C ARG A 285 -6.89 -7.42 12.21
N PRO A 286 -7.32 -6.40 11.45
CA PRO A 286 -8.43 -6.51 10.51
C PRO A 286 -8.18 -7.49 9.35
N TRP A 287 -6.92 -7.81 9.05
CA TRP A 287 -6.52 -8.79 8.03
C TRP A 287 -6.11 -10.14 8.62
N ALA A 288 -6.47 -10.41 9.88
CA ALA A 288 -6.18 -11.69 10.53
C ALA A 288 -6.59 -12.85 9.60
N ASP A 289 -5.66 -13.78 9.40
CA ASP A 289 -5.82 -15.00 8.59
C ASP A 289 -6.17 -14.84 7.11
N VAL A 290 -6.43 -13.63 6.60
CA VAL A 290 -6.67 -13.44 5.16
C VAL A 290 -5.39 -13.76 4.39
N MET A 291 -4.26 -13.17 4.80
CA MET A 291 -2.99 -13.31 4.10
C MET A 291 -2.39 -14.72 4.18
N SER A 292 -2.78 -15.54 5.16
CA SER A 292 -2.34 -16.95 5.27
C SER A 292 -3.17 -17.90 4.39
N ARG A 293 -4.33 -17.47 3.89
CA ARG A 293 -5.24 -18.27 3.06
C ARG A 293 -4.95 -18.22 1.56
N ALA A 294 -3.77 -17.75 1.17
CA ALA A 294 -3.36 -17.55 -0.22
C ALA A 294 -3.79 -18.70 -1.16
N ARG A 295 -4.35 -18.36 -2.32
CA ARG A 295 -4.87 -19.33 -3.31
C ARG A 295 -4.16 -19.21 -4.66
N ALA A 296 -4.12 -20.31 -5.40
CA ALA A 296 -3.76 -20.29 -6.81
C ALA A 296 -4.97 -19.82 -7.64
N LEU A 297 -4.75 -19.16 -8.77
CA LEU A 297 -5.84 -18.63 -9.60
C LEU A 297 -6.59 -19.70 -10.40
N GLY A 298 -6.01 -20.89 -10.66
CA GLY A 298 -6.62 -21.91 -11.52
C GLY A 298 -8.08 -22.28 -11.17
N PRO A 299 -8.41 -22.62 -9.91
CA PRO A 299 -9.80 -22.89 -9.51
C PRO A 299 -10.72 -21.67 -9.62
N ALA A 300 -10.22 -20.46 -9.35
CA ALA A 300 -10.99 -19.22 -9.47
C ALA A 300 -11.24 -18.89 -10.95
N ARG A 301 -10.26 -19.12 -11.83
CA ARG A 301 -10.36 -18.94 -13.28
C ARG A 301 -11.50 -19.77 -13.87
N ARG A 302 -11.64 -21.03 -13.45
CA ARG A 302 -12.76 -21.88 -13.91
C ARG A 302 -14.14 -21.31 -13.51
N ARG A 303 -14.25 -20.76 -12.29
CA ARG A 303 -15.48 -20.11 -11.82
C ARG A 303 -15.77 -18.84 -12.60
N LEU A 304 -14.75 -18.01 -12.79
CA LEU A 304 -14.87 -16.76 -13.54
C LEU A 304 -15.30 -17.01 -15.00
N ASN A 305 -14.76 -18.04 -15.64
CA ASN A 305 -15.17 -18.40 -17.00
C ASN A 305 -16.63 -18.84 -17.05
N ALA A 306 -17.13 -19.58 -16.04
CA ALA A 306 -18.54 -19.97 -15.98
C ALA A 306 -19.51 -18.79 -15.82
N LEU A 307 -19.07 -17.67 -15.24
CA LEU A 307 -19.86 -16.42 -15.17
C LEU A 307 -19.95 -15.71 -16.52
N ARG A 308 -19.05 -16.01 -17.46
CA ARG A 308 -18.97 -15.36 -18.77
C ARG A 308 -19.69 -16.14 -19.88
N GLY A 309 -20.11 -17.38 -19.62
CA GLY A 309 -20.68 -18.30 -20.61
C GLY A 309 -19.66 -19.33 -21.09
#